data_AF-A0A2E5IGT3-F1
#
_entry.id   AF-A0A2E5IGT3-F1
#
_cell.length_a   1.000
_cell.length_b   1.000
_cell.length_c   1.000
_cell.angle_alpha   90.00
_cell.angle_beta   90.00
_cell.angle_gamma   90.00
#
_symmetry.space_group_name_H-M   'P 1'
#
loop_
_entity.id
_entity.type
_entity.pdbx_description
1 polymer ?
#
loop_
_entity_poly.entity_id
_entity_poly.type
_entity_poly.pdbx_seq_one_letter_code
_entity_poly.pdbx_strand_id
1 'polypeptide(L)'
;MGEEKRGPLADTPVPTEAPSVPEDVVDAVLAALSGHVEAVFLPWIADRFTVQWLDVNDDRLGMTRFEEGSNELIRRRRLRLDPGEVTIGLHPALLEDEALYRHTFAHELFHAAGLMLHTELHDRLTNEVAPSPGMKDSPLLQKMRSAVLDTLKVQEWTCRHCGYTWKRTTVRRPTRCLKCARPW
;
A
#
# COMPACT_ATOMS: atom_id res chain seq x y z
N MET A 1 -17.55 -0.60 -28.77
CA MET A 1 -16.91 0.35 -27.83
C MET A 1 -16.52 -0.46 -26.61
N GLY A 2 -15.23 -0.73 -26.41
CA GLY A 2 -14.78 -1.48 -25.23
C GLY A 2 -14.93 -0.60 -24.01
N GLU A 3 -15.56 -1.09 -22.94
CA GLU A 3 -15.52 -0.43 -21.64
C GLU A 3 -14.05 -0.26 -21.24
N GLU A 4 -13.63 0.98 -20.98
CA GLU A 4 -12.36 1.23 -20.32
C GLU A 4 -12.33 0.42 -19.03
N LYS A 5 -11.27 -0.37 -18.84
CA LYS A 5 -11.08 -1.11 -17.59
C LYS A 5 -10.86 -0.10 -16.47
N ARG A 6 -11.95 0.23 -15.80
CA ARG A 6 -11.96 1.02 -14.58
C ARG A 6 -11.41 0.16 -13.46
N GLY A 7 -10.36 0.66 -12.79
CA GLY A 7 -9.81 0.04 -11.59
C GLY A 7 -10.88 -0.13 -10.50
N PRO A 8 -10.62 -0.95 -9.47
CA PRO A 8 -11.58 -1.25 -8.40
C PRO A 8 -12.03 -0.02 -7.59
N LEU A 9 -11.33 1.10 -7.75
CA LEU A 9 -11.54 2.38 -7.07
C LEU A 9 -11.86 3.53 -8.04
N ALA A 10 -12.16 3.24 -9.30
CA ALA A 10 -12.38 4.27 -10.33
C ALA A 10 -13.63 5.13 -10.12
N ASP A 11 -14.52 4.75 -9.20
CA ASP A 11 -15.67 5.55 -8.75
C ASP A 11 -15.30 6.55 -7.64
N THR A 12 -14.06 6.53 -7.15
CA THR A 12 -13.58 7.47 -6.15
C THR A 12 -13.65 8.91 -6.66
N PRO A 13 -14.22 9.86 -5.89
CA PRO A 13 -14.22 11.27 -6.26
C PRO A 13 -12.81 11.85 -6.37
N VAL A 14 -12.55 12.63 -7.42
CA VAL A 14 -11.29 13.37 -7.57
C VAL A 14 -11.27 14.53 -6.57
N PRO A 15 -10.32 14.60 -5.63
CA PRO A 15 -10.22 15.70 -4.68
C PRO A 15 -9.82 17.00 -5.39
N THR A 16 -10.35 18.12 -4.92
CA THR A 16 -9.98 19.46 -5.42
C THR A 16 -8.75 20.04 -4.72
N GLU A 17 -8.47 19.57 -3.51
CA GLU A 17 -7.32 19.99 -2.70
C GLU A 17 -6.18 18.98 -2.82
N ALA A 18 -4.95 19.43 -2.58
CA ALA A 18 -3.78 18.56 -2.52
C ALA A 18 -3.85 17.60 -1.31
N PRO A 19 -3.19 16.43 -1.37
CA PRO A 19 -3.13 15.53 -0.21
C PRO A 19 -2.41 16.20 0.95
N SER A 20 -2.98 16.05 2.15
CA SER A 20 -2.38 16.58 3.38
C SER A 20 -1.20 15.71 3.82
N VAL A 21 -0.11 16.34 4.24
CA VAL A 21 1.02 15.66 4.88
C VAL A 21 0.70 15.48 6.37
N PRO A 22 0.63 14.25 6.90
CA PRO A 22 0.51 14.03 8.33
C PRO A 22 1.87 14.22 9.01
N GLU A 23 2.17 15.46 9.40
CA GLU A 23 3.46 15.86 9.98
C GLU A 23 3.88 15.02 11.20
N ASP A 24 2.91 14.62 12.02
CA ASP A 24 3.16 13.75 13.18
C ASP A 24 3.66 12.35 12.77
N VAL A 25 3.25 11.87 11.60
CA VAL A 25 3.77 10.62 11.01
C VAL A 25 5.16 10.85 10.42
N VAL A 26 5.43 12.00 9.81
CA VAL A 26 6.77 12.36 9.30
C VAL A 26 7.78 12.28 10.45
N ASP A 27 7.51 12.97 11.55
CA ASP A 27 8.37 12.98 12.74
C ASP A 27 8.59 11.56 13.28
N ALA A 28 7.52 10.76 13.36
CA ALA A 28 7.59 9.39 13.85
C ALA A 28 8.42 8.48 12.92
N VAL A 29 8.29 8.61 11.60
CA VAL A 29 9.11 7.85 10.63
C VAL A 29 10.58 8.25 10.76
N LEU A 30 10.89 9.54 10.79
CA LEU A 30 12.27 10.03 10.91
C LEU A 30 12.92 9.54 12.22
N ALA A 31 12.17 9.56 13.32
CA ALA A 31 12.61 9.04 14.60
C ALA A 31 12.84 7.52 14.55
N ALA A 32 11.90 6.76 13.97
CA ALA A 32 11.97 5.30 13.86
C ALA A 32 13.12 4.83 12.96
N LEU A 33 13.54 5.64 11.99
CA LEU A 33 14.67 5.35 11.10
C LEU A 33 16.04 5.67 11.71
N SER A 34 16.07 6.41 12.82
CA SER A 34 17.32 6.80 13.47
C SER A 34 18.13 5.56 13.87
N GLY A 35 19.37 5.48 13.39
CA GLY A 35 20.27 4.35 13.64
C GLY A 35 20.14 3.18 12.64
N HIS A 36 19.21 3.22 11.69
CA HIS A 36 19.10 2.21 10.63
C HIS A 36 19.98 2.57 9.43
N VAL A 37 20.99 1.74 9.16
CA VAL A 37 21.96 1.97 8.07
C VAL A 37 21.35 1.81 6.67
N GLU A 38 20.19 1.14 6.59
CA GLU A 38 19.39 0.96 5.39
C GLU A 38 18.70 2.25 4.94
N ALA A 39 18.45 3.17 5.87
CA ALA A 39 17.81 4.47 5.64
C ALA A 39 18.83 5.49 5.09
N VAL A 40 19.42 5.13 3.94
CA VAL A 40 20.54 5.88 3.35
C VAL A 40 20.20 7.34 3.00
N PHE A 41 18.93 7.68 2.84
CA PHE A 41 18.47 9.01 2.46
C PHE A 41 17.86 9.81 3.61
N LEU A 42 17.81 9.23 4.81
CA LEU A 42 17.29 9.88 6.01
C LEU A 42 17.82 11.31 6.23
N PRO A 43 19.10 11.64 5.97
CA PRO A 43 19.62 12.99 6.20
C PRO A 43 18.98 14.09 5.32
N TRP A 44 18.36 13.72 4.21
CA TRP A 44 17.79 14.66 3.25
C TRP A 44 16.28 14.56 3.13
N ILE A 45 15.68 13.42 3.50
CA ILE A 45 14.34 13.11 3.02
C ILE A 45 13.29 14.13 3.48
N ALA A 46 13.43 14.70 4.69
CA ALA A 46 12.52 15.73 5.22
C ALA A 46 12.32 16.93 4.28
N ASP A 47 13.34 17.26 3.48
CA ASP A 47 13.32 18.41 2.55
C ASP A 47 13.17 18.00 1.07
N ARG A 48 13.01 16.69 0.79
CA ARG A 48 13.11 16.13 -0.57
C ARG A 48 11.86 15.46 -1.09
N PHE A 49 10.81 15.31 -0.27
CA PHE A 49 9.57 14.71 -0.74
C PHE A 49 8.47 15.74 -0.99
N THR A 50 7.64 15.44 -1.98
CA THR A 50 6.34 16.08 -2.20
C THR A 50 5.26 15.02 -2.23
N VAL A 51 4.01 15.40 -1.94
CA VAL A 51 2.86 14.47 -1.96
C VAL A 51 1.87 14.91 -3.03
N GLN A 52 1.39 13.95 -3.82
CA GLN A 52 0.38 14.19 -4.85
C GLN A 52 -0.67 13.07 -4.89
N TRP A 53 -1.83 13.37 -5.45
CA TRP A 53 -2.82 12.35 -5.76
C TRP A 53 -2.37 11.49 -6.94
N LEU A 54 -2.62 10.18 -6.83
CA LEU A 54 -2.63 9.27 -7.96
C LEU A 54 -3.91 9.46 -8.78
N ASP A 55 -3.89 8.96 -10.01
CA ASP A 55 -5.10 8.85 -10.83
C ASP A 55 -6.08 7.88 -10.15
N VAL A 56 -7.39 8.19 -10.20
CA VAL A 56 -8.43 7.32 -9.61
C VAL A 56 -8.53 5.95 -10.30
N ASN A 57 -7.94 5.81 -11.49
CA ASN A 57 -7.82 4.54 -12.19
C ASN A 57 -6.52 3.79 -11.86
N ASP A 58 -5.65 4.33 -11.00
CA ASP A 58 -4.46 3.62 -10.54
C ASP A 58 -4.88 2.48 -9.59
N ASP A 59 -4.32 1.28 -9.81
CA ASP A 59 -4.62 0.10 -9.00
C ASP A 59 -3.87 0.10 -7.65
N ARG A 60 -2.96 1.05 -7.42
CA ARG A 60 -2.14 1.18 -6.21
C ARG A 60 -2.74 2.21 -5.26
N LEU A 61 -2.64 1.94 -3.96
CA LEU A 61 -2.96 2.91 -2.91
C LEU A 61 -1.85 3.95 -2.69
N GLY A 62 -0.60 3.54 -2.88
CA GLY A 62 0.58 4.34 -2.64
C GLY A 62 1.65 4.10 -3.70
N MET A 63 2.52 5.09 -3.86
CA MET A 63 3.69 5.00 -4.74
C MET A 63 4.78 5.94 -4.23
N THR A 64 6.03 5.50 -4.34
CA THR A 64 7.21 6.34 -4.20
C THR A 64 7.94 6.42 -5.53
N ARG A 65 8.23 7.63 -6.02
CA ARG A 65 8.97 7.87 -7.26
C ARG A 65 10.17 8.77 -7.00
N PHE A 66 11.35 8.32 -7.40
CA PHE A 66 12.57 9.13 -7.40
C PHE A 66 12.70 9.79 -8.78
N GLU A 67 12.68 11.13 -8.83
CA GLU A 67 12.58 11.87 -10.10
C GLU A 67 13.84 11.75 -10.96
N GLU A 68 15.00 11.52 -10.32
CA GLU A 68 16.29 11.29 -11.00
C GLU A 68 16.35 9.94 -11.74
N GLY A 69 15.38 9.05 -11.52
CA GLY A 69 15.27 7.75 -12.16
C GLY A 69 16.09 6.64 -11.50
N SER A 70 15.88 5.41 -11.97
CA SER A 70 16.36 4.18 -11.31
C SER A 70 17.89 4.04 -11.31
N ASN A 71 18.57 4.41 -12.40
CA ASN A 71 20.03 4.33 -12.48
C ASN A 71 20.70 5.27 -11.47
N GLU A 72 20.19 6.49 -11.37
CA GLU A 72 20.75 7.49 -10.46
C GLU A 72 20.40 7.16 -9.01
N LEU A 73 19.21 6.62 -8.75
CA LEU A 73 18.83 6.09 -7.45
C LEU A 73 19.83 5.02 -6.95
N ILE A 74 20.18 4.05 -7.78
CA ILE A 74 21.15 2.99 -7.41
C ILE A 74 22.52 3.61 -7.08
N ARG A 75 22.97 4.57 -7.88
CA ARG A 75 24.24 5.27 -7.67
C ARG A 75 24.24 6.08 -6.37
N ARG A 76 23.22 6.92 -6.15
CA ARG A 76 23.07 7.76 -4.95
C ARG A 76 22.96 6.92 -3.69
N ARG A 77 22.21 5.82 -3.73
CA ARG A 77 22.13 4.86 -2.61
C ARG A 77 23.48 4.25 -2.27
N ARG A 78 24.22 3.76 -3.28
CA ARG A 78 25.54 3.15 -3.07
C ARG A 78 26.55 4.14 -2.51
N LEU A 79 26.51 5.38 -2.97
CA LEU A 79 27.42 6.45 -2.57
C LEU A 79 26.93 7.26 -1.36
N ARG A 80 25.74 6.95 -0.82
CA ARG A 80 25.07 7.71 0.25
C ARG A 80 25.00 9.21 -0.04
N LEU A 81 24.48 9.53 -1.23
CA LEU A 81 24.26 10.90 -1.67
C LEU A 81 22.78 11.27 -1.48
N ASP A 82 22.51 12.57 -1.53
CA ASP A 82 21.17 13.15 -1.63
C ASP A 82 20.34 12.40 -2.69
N PRO A 83 19.11 11.94 -2.39
CA PRO A 83 18.26 11.21 -3.35
C PRO A 83 17.79 12.08 -4.53
N GLY A 84 17.85 13.41 -4.43
CA GLY A 84 17.09 14.31 -5.30
C GLY A 84 15.62 14.37 -4.89
N GLU A 85 14.78 14.98 -5.73
CA GLU A 85 13.35 15.09 -5.46
C GLU A 85 12.66 13.73 -5.51
N VAL A 86 11.77 13.51 -4.54
CA VAL A 86 10.98 12.29 -4.39
C VAL A 86 9.49 12.66 -4.38
N THR A 87 8.70 11.94 -5.16
CA THR A 87 7.25 12.11 -5.16
C THR A 87 6.61 10.92 -4.45
N ILE A 88 5.82 11.21 -3.42
CA ILE A 88 4.91 10.26 -2.78
C ILE A 88 3.53 10.45 -3.42
N GLY A 89 3.04 9.42 -4.10
CA GLY A 89 1.69 9.35 -4.64
C GLY A 89 0.77 8.63 -3.66
N LEU A 90 -0.39 9.21 -3.38
CA LEU A 90 -1.46 8.59 -2.60
C LEU A 90 -2.73 8.46 -3.43
N HIS A 91 -3.45 7.35 -3.31
CA HIS A 91 -4.72 7.19 -4.00
C HIS A 91 -5.82 7.97 -3.27
N PRO A 92 -6.66 8.76 -3.98
CA PRO A 92 -7.72 9.56 -3.36
C PRO A 92 -8.69 8.78 -2.46
N ALA A 93 -8.91 7.50 -2.75
CA ALA A 93 -9.81 6.63 -1.97
C ALA A 93 -9.39 6.53 -0.50
N LEU A 94 -8.11 6.75 -0.20
CA LEU A 94 -7.59 6.76 1.17
C LEU A 94 -8.28 7.82 2.06
N LEU A 95 -8.91 8.85 1.50
CA LEU A 95 -9.71 9.81 2.26
C LEU A 95 -10.92 9.17 2.98
N GLU A 96 -11.36 7.99 2.55
CA GLU A 96 -12.43 7.24 3.22
C GLU A 96 -11.94 6.50 4.48
N ASP A 97 -10.62 6.41 4.69
CA ASP A 97 -10.00 5.66 5.78
C ASP A 97 -8.68 6.31 6.23
N GLU A 98 -8.78 7.14 7.27
CA GLU A 98 -7.64 7.89 7.82
C GLU A 98 -6.51 6.98 8.32
N ALA A 99 -6.83 5.85 8.93
CA ALA A 99 -5.81 4.93 9.44
C ALA A 99 -5.03 4.31 8.28
N LEU A 100 -5.71 3.91 7.21
CA LEU A 100 -5.07 3.40 6.01
C LEU A 100 -4.31 4.49 5.25
N TYR A 101 -4.84 5.71 5.17
CA TYR A 101 -4.13 6.87 4.61
C TYR A 101 -2.77 7.07 5.27
N ARG A 102 -2.77 7.14 6.61
CA ARG A 102 -1.56 7.35 7.42
C ARG A 102 -0.58 6.18 7.29
N HIS A 103 -1.08 4.94 7.28
CA HIS A 103 -0.27 3.74 7.05
C HIS A 103 0.40 3.76 5.67
N THR A 104 -0.37 4.04 4.60
CA THR A 104 0.15 4.12 3.24
C THR A 104 1.17 5.25 3.10
N PHE A 105 0.90 6.43 3.66
CA PHE A 105 1.87 7.52 3.67
C PHE A 105 3.18 7.13 4.37
N ALA A 106 3.11 6.54 5.57
CA ALA A 106 4.29 6.08 6.29
C ALA A 106 5.10 5.06 5.47
N HIS A 107 4.43 4.10 4.85
CA HIS A 107 5.04 3.09 4.00
C HIS A 107 5.84 3.70 2.84
N GLU A 108 5.22 4.65 2.12
CA GLU A 108 5.91 5.35 1.03
C GLU A 108 7.05 6.24 1.54
N LEU A 109 6.91 6.87 2.71
CA LEU A 109 8.00 7.65 3.31
C LEU A 109 9.18 6.77 3.74
N PHE A 110 8.94 5.56 4.24
CA PHE A 110 10.01 4.57 4.50
C PHE A 110 10.75 4.19 3.21
N HIS A 111 10.02 3.98 2.11
CA HIS A 111 10.63 3.79 0.79
C HIS A 111 11.46 5.00 0.38
N ALA A 112 10.91 6.21 0.51
CA ALA A 112 11.57 7.46 0.17
C ALA A 112 12.89 7.67 0.95
N ALA A 113 12.92 7.22 2.21
CA ALA A 113 14.11 7.28 3.06
C ALA A 113 15.18 6.20 2.76
N GLY A 114 14.89 5.22 1.90
CA GLY A 114 15.86 4.22 1.44
C GLY A 114 15.50 2.76 1.72
N LEU A 115 14.40 2.47 2.43
CA LEU A 115 13.93 1.11 2.73
C LEU A 115 13.14 0.55 1.54
N MET A 116 13.83 0.29 0.43
CA MET A 116 13.20 -0.06 -0.86
C MET A 116 12.53 -1.44 -0.93
N LEU A 117 12.77 -2.31 0.06
CA LEU A 117 12.28 -3.68 0.08
C LEU A 117 11.27 -3.86 1.21
N HIS A 118 10.22 -4.64 0.97
CA HIS A 118 9.28 -5.11 2.00
C HIS A 118 9.92 -6.23 2.82
N THR A 119 10.85 -5.85 3.70
CA THR A 119 11.47 -6.75 4.67
C THR A 119 10.71 -6.73 5.98
N GLU A 120 10.97 -7.70 6.86
CA GLU A 120 10.40 -7.72 8.22
C GLU A 120 10.70 -6.44 9.01
N LEU A 121 11.86 -5.80 8.76
CA LEU A 121 12.18 -4.49 9.34
C LEU A 121 11.20 -3.42 8.86
N HIS A 122 10.99 -3.33 7.55
CA HIS A 122 10.09 -2.35 6.96
C HIS A 122 8.65 -2.57 7.46
N ASP A 123 8.16 -3.81 7.43
CA ASP A 123 6.80 -4.14 7.90
C ASP A 123 6.63 -3.80 9.39
N ARG A 124 7.63 -4.09 10.23
CA ARG A 124 7.58 -3.78 11.66
C ARG A 124 7.57 -2.27 11.90
N LEU A 125 8.51 -1.52 11.30
CA LEU A 125 8.60 -0.07 11.51
C LEU A 125 7.34 0.66 11.01
N THR A 126 6.80 0.24 9.85
CA THR A 126 5.56 0.81 9.32
C THR A 126 4.40 0.59 10.29
N ASN A 127 4.25 -0.63 10.82
CA ASN A 127 3.17 -0.93 11.76
C ASN A 127 3.36 -0.30 13.15
N GLU A 128 4.60 -0.03 13.56
CA GLU A 128 4.90 0.69 14.80
C GLU A 128 4.53 2.17 14.70
N VAL A 129 4.85 2.81 13.57
CA VAL A 129 4.57 4.24 13.35
C VAL A 129 3.11 4.50 12.98
N ALA A 130 2.57 3.73 12.05
CA ALA A 130 1.22 3.91 11.54
C ALA A 130 0.62 2.52 11.28
N PRO A 131 -0.01 1.86 12.28
CA PRO A 131 -0.57 0.53 12.10
C PRO A 131 -1.68 0.51 11.05
N SER A 132 -1.63 -0.47 10.14
CA SER A 132 -2.72 -0.66 9.17
C SER A 132 -4.02 -1.02 9.90
N PRO A 133 -5.17 -0.47 9.48
CA PRO A 133 -6.45 -0.91 10.02
C PRO A 133 -6.72 -2.38 9.67
N GLY A 134 -7.49 -3.05 10.54
CA GLY A 134 -7.96 -4.40 10.28
C GLY A 134 -8.99 -4.41 9.14
N MET A 135 -9.06 -5.52 8.39
CA MET A 135 -10.03 -5.70 7.30
C MET A 135 -11.49 -5.43 7.71
N LYS A 136 -11.88 -5.73 8.96
CA LYS A 136 -13.24 -5.48 9.46
C LYS A 136 -13.50 -4.01 9.80
N ASP A 137 -12.44 -3.25 10.05
CA ASP A 137 -12.47 -1.87 10.53
C ASP A 137 -12.24 -0.85 9.38
N SER A 138 -11.85 -1.34 8.20
CA SER A 138 -11.61 -0.53 7.00
C SER A 138 -12.63 -0.81 5.89
N PRO A 139 -13.56 0.13 5.61
CA PRO A 139 -14.47 0.03 4.47
C PRO A 139 -13.73 -0.07 3.13
N LEU A 140 -12.62 0.67 2.98
CA LEU A 140 -11.82 0.68 1.77
C LEU A 140 -11.19 -0.69 1.50
N LEU A 141 -10.57 -1.32 2.51
CA LEU A 141 -10.02 -2.67 2.36
C LEU A 141 -11.12 -3.70 2.01
N GLN A 142 -12.32 -3.55 2.57
CA GLN A 142 -13.45 -4.41 2.23
C GLN A 142 -13.91 -4.21 0.79
N LYS A 143 -13.96 -2.97 0.31
CA LYS A 143 -14.29 -2.62 -1.09
C LYS A 143 -13.27 -3.22 -2.05
N MET A 144 -11.98 -2.97 -1.82
CA MET A 144 -10.89 -3.53 -2.62
C MET A 144 -10.92 -5.06 -2.64
N ARG A 145 -11.12 -5.71 -1.49
CA ARG A 145 -11.26 -7.17 -1.41
C ARG A 145 -12.43 -7.65 -2.26
N SER A 146 -13.58 -6.99 -2.18
CA SER A 146 -14.78 -7.37 -2.93
C SER A 146 -14.54 -7.25 -4.43
N ALA A 147 -13.95 -6.13 -4.89
CA ALA A 147 -13.62 -5.93 -6.28
C ALA A 147 -12.59 -6.97 -6.81
N VAL A 148 -11.57 -7.33 -6.01
CA VAL A 148 -10.65 -8.42 -6.36
C VAL A 148 -11.40 -9.76 -6.45
N LEU A 149 -12.32 -10.05 -5.54
CA LEU A 149 -13.09 -11.30 -5.57
C LEU A 149 -13.98 -11.40 -6.82
N ASP A 150 -14.59 -10.29 -7.24
CA ASP A 150 -15.49 -10.24 -8.39
C ASP A 150 -14.76 -10.49 -9.72
N THR A 151 -13.47 -10.14 -9.81
CA THR A 151 -12.66 -10.40 -11.02
C THR A 151 -12.17 -11.85 -11.16
N LEU A 152 -12.29 -12.67 -10.11
CA LEU A 152 -11.74 -14.02 -10.10
C LEU A 152 -12.63 -14.99 -10.89
N LYS A 153 -12.03 -15.84 -11.74
CA LYS A 153 -12.77 -16.85 -12.52
C LYS A 153 -13.59 -17.83 -11.67
N VAL A 154 -13.10 -18.12 -10.47
CA VAL A 154 -13.73 -19.08 -9.54
C VAL A 154 -14.48 -18.29 -8.48
N GLN A 155 -15.81 -18.30 -8.56
CA GLN A 155 -16.72 -17.57 -7.66
C GLN A 155 -17.22 -18.40 -6.48
N GLU A 156 -17.06 -19.73 -6.56
CA GLU A 156 -17.48 -20.67 -5.52
C GLU A 156 -16.42 -21.74 -5.35
N TRP A 157 -16.36 -22.35 -4.15
CA TRP A 157 -15.54 -23.54 -3.94
C TRP A 157 -16.42 -24.73 -3.59
N THR A 158 -16.09 -25.88 -4.15
CA THR A 158 -16.78 -27.16 -3.90
C THR A 158 -15.80 -28.16 -3.31
N CYS A 159 -16.07 -28.64 -2.10
CA CYS A 159 -15.23 -29.65 -1.45
C CYS A 159 -15.33 -31.00 -2.18
N ARG A 160 -14.19 -31.58 -2.57
CA ARG A 160 -14.14 -32.89 -3.25
C ARG A 160 -14.53 -34.06 -2.34
N HIS A 161 -14.40 -33.91 -1.03
CA HIS A 161 -14.69 -34.97 -0.06
C HIS A 161 -16.16 -35.05 0.36
N CYS A 162 -16.81 -33.90 0.59
CA CYS A 162 -18.18 -33.86 1.12
C CYS A 162 -19.19 -33.18 0.18
N GLY A 163 -18.75 -32.70 -0.99
CA GLY A 163 -19.60 -32.04 -1.99
C GLY A 163 -20.14 -30.67 -1.58
N TYR A 164 -19.78 -30.15 -0.41
CA TYR A 164 -20.25 -28.85 0.05
C TYR A 164 -19.72 -27.73 -0.84
N THR A 165 -20.63 -26.90 -1.37
CA THR A 165 -20.32 -25.72 -2.17
C THR A 165 -20.63 -24.45 -1.38
N TRP A 166 -19.77 -23.45 -1.46
CA TRP A 166 -20.00 -22.15 -0.84
C TRP A 166 -19.36 -21.02 -1.65
N LYS A 167 -19.92 -19.81 -1.50
CA LYS A 167 -19.43 -18.60 -2.15
C LYS A 167 -17.99 -18.30 -1.72
N ARG A 168 -17.17 -17.89 -2.66
CA ARG A 168 -15.82 -17.42 -2.40
C ARG A 168 -15.86 -16.10 -1.63
N THR A 169 -15.24 -16.09 -0.46
CA THR A 169 -15.12 -14.91 0.41
C THR A 169 -13.68 -14.48 0.68
N THR A 170 -12.68 -15.26 0.22
CA THR A 170 -11.26 -14.95 0.36
C THR A 170 -10.49 -15.09 -0.96
N VAL A 171 -9.43 -14.29 -1.11
CA VAL A 171 -8.60 -14.29 -2.32
C VAL A 171 -7.88 -15.62 -2.49
N ARG A 172 -7.38 -16.23 -1.42
CA ARG A 172 -6.82 -17.59 -1.46
C ARG A 172 -7.88 -18.60 -1.12
N ARG A 173 -7.82 -19.79 -1.73
CA ARG A 173 -8.63 -20.93 -1.30
C ARG A 173 -8.23 -21.27 0.15
N PRO A 174 -9.19 -21.54 1.06
CA PRO A 174 -8.91 -21.97 2.43
C PRO A 174 -8.04 -23.22 2.41
N THR A 175 -7.35 -23.53 3.49
CA THR A 175 -6.57 -24.78 3.56
C THR A 175 -7.43 -26.01 3.88
N ARG A 176 -8.64 -25.80 4.40
CA ARG A 176 -9.59 -26.85 4.81
C ARG A 176 -11.03 -26.50 4.41
N CYS A 177 -11.87 -27.52 4.25
CA CYS A 177 -13.30 -27.33 4.00
C CYS A 177 -14.01 -26.74 5.23
N LEU A 178 -14.86 -25.73 5.03
CA LEU A 178 -15.65 -25.08 6.08
C LEU A 178 -16.66 -26.02 6.75
N LYS A 179 -17.09 -27.09 6.06
CA LYS A 179 -18.08 -28.05 6.59
C LYS A 179 -17.45 -29.30 7.22
N CYS A 180 -16.53 -29.96 6.52
CA CYS A 180 -15.97 -31.24 6.99
C CYS A 180 -14.55 -31.14 7.56
N ALA A 181 -13.95 -29.95 7.60
CA ALA A 181 -12.59 -29.67 8.08
C ALA A 181 -11.46 -30.47 7.41
N ARG A 182 -11.75 -31.28 6.39
CA ARG A 182 -10.72 -31.99 5.61
C ARG A 182 -9.91 -31.01 4.76
N PRO A 183 -8.60 -31.25 4.57
CA PRO A 183 -7.84 -30.60 3.52
C PRO A 183 -8.43 -30.93 2.14
N TRP A 184 -8.08 -30.13 1.13
CA TRP A 184 -8.71 -30.15 -0.21
C TRP A 184 -8.38 -31.35 -1.07
#